data_AF-A0A7S2DS19-F1
#
_entry.id   AF-A0A7S2DS19-F1
#
_cell.length_a   1.000
_cell.length_b   1.000
_cell.length_c   1.000
_cell.angle_alpha   90.00
_cell.angle_beta   90.00
_cell.angle_gamma   90.00
#
_symmetry.space_group_name_H-M   'P 1'
#
loop_
_entity.id
_entity.type
_entity.pdbx_description
1 polymer ?
#
loop_
_entity_poly.entity_id
_entity_poly.type
_entity_poly.pdbx_seq_one_letter_code
_entity_poly.pdbx_strand_id
1 'polypeptide(L)'
;ERSTVGRLVQSLEADGLRTGIIATKWLFPLLSRYNHTTLGLRLASGTAFPSWGYMIAEGATTIWEHWDAYHNPSGDGMSSHSHPALTSVGAWLYTDLVGLRVDRSPIELGTMLDGYDPLLPFASGEVRTPAGVASVEWRTH
;
A
#
# COMPACT_ATOMS: atom_id res chain seq x y z
N GLU A 1 27.75 5.38 8.17
CA GLU A 1 26.80 4.30 8.48
C GLU A 1 25.57 4.40 7.59
N ARG A 2 25.03 3.29 7.10
CA ARG A 2 23.74 3.27 6.39
C ARG A 2 22.63 3.25 7.45
N SER A 3 21.68 4.19 7.39
CA SER A 3 20.53 4.20 8.30
C SER A 3 19.73 2.89 8.18
N THR A 4 19.00 2.51 9.24
CA THR A 4 18.14 1.31 9.22
C THR A 4 17.14 1.35 8.06
N VAL A 5 16.59 2.52 7.74
CA VAL A 5 15.70 2.73 6.58
C VAL A 5 16.43 2.46 5.26
N GLY A 6 17.68 2.93 5.12
CA GLY A 6 18.46 2.69 3.90
C GLY A 6 18.72 1.19 3.63
N ARG A 7 18.89 0.38 4.69
CA ARG A 7 19.01 -1.08 4.53
C ARG A 7 17.69 -1.74 4.13
N LEU A 8 16.58 -1.28 4.68
CA LEU A 8 15.25 -1.75 4.30
C LEU A 8 14.97 -1.48 2.82
N VAL A 9 15.20 -0.25 2.36
CA VAL A 9 15.01 0.17 0.96
C VAL A 9 15.85 -0.71 0.03
N GLN A 10 17.12 -0.91 0.34
CA GLN A 10 18.00 -1.75 -0.47
C GLN A 10 17.50 -3.20 -0.58
N SER A 11 16.97 -3.78 0.51
CA SER A 11 16.41 -5.14 0.47
C SER A 11 15.13 -5.20 -0.37
N LEU A 12 14.25 -4.20 -0.27
CA LEU A 12 13.04 -4.13 -1.07
C LEU A 12 13.32 -3.95 -2.57
N GLU A 13 14.35 -3.17 -2.93
CA GLU A 13 14.78 -3.00 -4.31
C GLU A 13 15.37 -4.28 -4.90
N ALA A 14 16.11 -5.06 -4.09
CA ALA A 14 16.74 -6.30 -4.52
C ALA A 14 15.75 -7.47 -4.58
N ASP A 15 14.89 -7.60 -3.58
CA ASP A 15 14.11 -8.81 -3.34
C ASP A 15 12.59 -8.63 -3.47
N GLY A 16 12.10 -7.40 -3.63
CA GLY A 16 10.67 -7.10 -3.64
C GLY A 16 10.01 -7.22 -2.26
N LEU A 17 8.69 -7.44 -2.24
CA LEU A 17 7.94 -7.64 -0.99
C LEU A 17 8.31 -8.99 -0.38
N ARG A 18 8.62 -9.02 0.91
CA ARG A 18 8.82 -10.25 1.70
C ARG A 18 8.19 -10.17 3.09
N THR A 19 7.16 -9.32 3.21
CA THR A 19 6.55 -9.00 4.49
C THR A 19 5.31 -9.84 4.75
N GLY A 20 5.13 -10.25 6.01
CA GLY A 20 3.85 -10.76 6.50
C GLY A 20 2.89 -9.63 6.85
N ILE A 21 1.71 -9.99 7.38
CA ILE A 21 0.58 -9.08 7.66
C ILE A 21 0.99 -7.86 8.49
N ILE A 22 1.68 -8.08 9.61
CA ILE A 22 2.05 -7.02 10.56
C ILE A 22 3.02 -6.03 9.92
N ALA A 23 4.03 -6.52 9.20
CA ALA A 23 5.03 -5.67 8.56
C ALA A 23 4.43 -4.92 7.36
N THR A 24 3.56 -5.57 6.58
CA THR A 24 2.86 -4.95 5.43
C THR A 24 2.05 -3.72 5.85
N LYS A 25 1.40 -3.78 7.03
CA LYS A 25 0.64 -2.65 7.58
C LYS A 25 1.46 -1.37 7.72
N TRP A 26 2.73 -1.49 8.10
CA TRP A 26 3.59 -0.34 8.40
C TRP A 26 4.53 0.02 7.25
N LEU A 27 4.76 -0.91 6.33
CA LEU A 27 5.76 -0.77 5.28
C LEU A 27 5.53 0.48 4.42
N PHE A 28 4.33 0.62 3.83
CA PHE A 28 4.05 1.71 2.88
C PHE A 28 4.00 3.09 3.55
N PRO A 29 3.32 3.27 4.70
CA PRO A 29 3.40 4.53 5.43
C PRO A 29 4.83 4.90 5.84
N LEU A 30 5.67 3.92 6.20
CA LEU A 30 7.07 4.15 6.51
C LEU A 30 7.84 4.60 5.28
N LEU A 31 7.68 3.93 4.13
CA LEU A 31 8.32 4.35 2.89
C LEU A 31 7.94 5.79 2.54
N SER A 32 6.65 6.16 2.61
CA SER A 32 6.23 7.54 2.36
C SER A 32 6.79 8.54 3.36
N ARG A 33 6.81 8.21 4.66
CA ARG A 33 7.40 9.07 5.70
C ARG A 33 8.88 9.36 5.50
N TYR A 34 9.62 8.46 4.86
CA TYR A 34 11.04 8.59 4.58
C TYR A 34 11.33 8.91 3.10
N ASN A 35 10.39 9.50 2.37
CA ASN A 35 10.57 9.97 0.98
C ASN A 35 10.89 8.86 -0.03
N HIS A 36 10.37 7.65 0.21
CA HIS A 36 10.47 6.48 -0.67
C HIS A 36 9.10 6.07 -1.24
N THR A 37 8.16 7.01 -1.40
CA THR A 37 6.81 6.74 -1.92
C THR A 37 6.83 6.06 -3.30
N THR A 38 7.73 6.47 -4.20
CA THR A 38 7.89 5.85 -5.53
C THR A 38 8.20 4.36 -5.46
N LEU A 39 9.04 3.95 -4.51
CA LEU A 39 9.31 2.53 -4.28
C LEU A 39 8.05 1.83 -3.76
N GLY A 40 7.33 2.46 -2.83
CA GLY A 40 6.04 1.96 -2.34
C GLY A 40 5.04 1.75 -3.48
N LEU A 41 4.91 2.70 -4.40
CA LEU A 41 4.04 2.60 -5.58
C LEU A 41 4.44 1.42 -6.46
N ARG A 42 5.73 1.26 -6.78
CA ARG A 42 6.24 0.14 -7.59
C ARG A 42 5.95 -1.22 -6.95
N LEU A 43 6.12 -1.33 -5.63
CA LEU A 43 5.83 -2.56 -4.89
C LEU A 43 4.33 -2.85 -4.87
N ALA A 44 3.49 -1.84 -4.66
CA ALA A 44 2.04 -1.99 -4.61
C ALA A 44 1.42 -2.31 -5.99
N SER A 45 1.97 -1.74 -7.06
CA SER A 45 1.52 -1.97 -8.44
C SER A 45 2.24 -3.13 -9.14
N GLY A 46 3.17 -3.80 -8.47
CA GLY A 46 3.91 -4.92 -9.02
C GLY A 46 3.01 -6.13 -9.29
N THR A 47 3.38 -6.93 -10.29
CA THR A 47 2.63 -8.14 -10.71
C THR A 47 3.39 -9.44 -10.47
N ALA A 48 4.69 -9.37 -10.16
CA ALA A 48 5.49 -10.53 -9.82
C ALA A 48 5.16 -11.04 -8.40
N PHE A 49 5.28 -12.34 -8.17
CA PHE A 49 5.14 -12.90 -6.83
C PHE A 49 6.26 -12.42 -5.90
N PRO A 50 5.97 -12.06 -4.63
CA PRO A 50 4.64 -11.86 -4.05
C PRO A 50 4.12 -10.42 -4.28
N SER A 51 2.87 -10.26 -4.72
CA SER A 51 2.22 -8.95 -4.88
C SER A 51 0.70 -9.08 -4.97
N TRP A 52 -0.02 -7.96 -4.81
CA TRP A 52 -1.45 -7.91 -5.12
C TRP A 52 -1.71 -8.09 -6.62
N GLY A 53 -0.82 -7.59 -7.49
CA GLY A 53 -0.92 -7.82 -8.93
C GLY A 53 -0.79 -9.29 -9.30
N TYR A 54 0.02 -10.07 -8.58
CA TYR A 54 0.07 -11.52 -8.72
C TYR A 54 -1.28 -12.17 -8.36
N MET A 55 -1.90 -11.78 -7.23
CA MET A 55 -3.24 -12.29 -6.88
C MET A 55 -4.25 -12.00 -7.99
N ILE A 56 -4.26 -10.77 -8.53
CA ILE A 56 -5.14 -10.38 -9.63
C ILE A 56 -4.86 -11.20 -10.89
N ALA A 57 -3.58 -11.45 -11.22
CA ALA A 57 -3.19 -12.26 -12.37
C ALA A 57 -3.66 -13.72 -12.25
N GLU A 58 -3.75 -14.25 -11.02
CA GLU A 58 -4.30 -15.58 -10.70
C GLU A 58 -5.83 -15.57 -10.50
N GLY A 59 -6.53 -14.48 -10.83
CA GLY A 59 -7.99 -14.40 -10.85
C GLY A 59 -8.65 -13.98 -9.52
N ALA A 60 -7.88 -13.43 -8.57
CA ALA A 60 -8.43 -12.93 -7.32
C ALA A 60 -9.40 -11.75 -7.55
N THR A 61 -10.58 -11.82 -6.93
CA THR A 61 -11.55 -10.71 -6.81
C THR A 61 -11.60 -10.14 -5.38
N THR A 62 -10.89 -10.78 -4.44
CA THR A 62 -10.76 -10.44 -3.03
C THR A 62 -9.30 -10.61 -2.60
N ILE A 63 -8.92 -10.04 -1.45
CA ILE A 63 -7.57 -10.22 -0.91
C ILE A 63 -7.45 -11.59 -0.23
N TRP A 64 -6.35 -12.29 -0.49
CA TRP A 64 -6.09 -13.60 0.09
C TRP A 64 -5.36 -13.52 1.42
N GLU A 65 -5.42 -14.61 2.19
CA GLU A 65 -4.77 -14.74 3.50
C GLU A 65 -3.24 -14.70 3.40
N HIS A 66 -2.70 -15.39 2.40
CA HIS A 66 -1.27 -15.46 2.11
C HIS A 66 -0.99 -15.01 0.67
N TRP A 67 0.27 -14.61 0.43
CA TRP A 67 0.72 -14.26 -0.92
C TRP A 67 0.64 -15.44 -1.89
N ASP A 68 0.84 -16.66 -1.40
CA ASP A 68 0.86 -17.94 -2.13
C ASP A 68 -0.40 -18.78 -1.92
N ALA A 69 -1.49 -18.17 -1.44
CA ALA A 69 -2.73 -18.87 -1.10
C ALA A 69 -3.34 -19.68 -2.25
N TYR A 70 -3.03 -19.32 -3.50
CA TYR A 70 -3.42 -20.09 -4.67
C TYR A 70 -2.74 -21.46 -4.76
N HIS A 71 -1.45 -21.51 -4.48
CA HIS A 71 -0.67 -22.75 -4.57
C HIS A 71 -0.78 -23.61 -3.31
N ASN A 72 -1.21 -23.01 -2.18
CA ASN A 72 -1.30 -23.65 -0.87
C ASN A 72 -0.13 -24.63 -0.60
N PRO A 73 1.13 -24.15 -0.62
CA PRO A 73 2.28 -25.04 -0.51
C PRO A 73 2.35 -25.76 0.84
N SER A 74 1.72 -25.20 1.88
CA SER A 74 1.58 -25.81 3.20
C SER A 74 0.63 -27.01 3.19
N GLY A 75 -0.33 -27.05 2.26
CA GLY A 75 -1.40 -28.05 2.21
C GLY A 75 -2.31 -28.04 3.45
N ASP A 76 -2.14 -27.09 4.35
CA ASP A 76 -3.01 -26.89 5.48
C ASP A 76 -4.29 -26.19 5.02
N GLY A 77 -5.37 -26.33 5.79
CA GLY A 77 -6.66 -25.72 5.44
C GLY A 77 -6.68 -24.18 5.58
N MET A 78 -5.53 -23.54 5.81
CA MET A 78 -5.38 -22.12 6.14
C MET A 78 -4.92 -21.33 4.91
N SER A 79 -5.80 -21.30 3.92
CA SER A 79 -5.56 -20.60 2.65
C SER A 79 -6.84 -19.93 2.14
N SER A 80 -7.40 -19.01 2.95
CA SER A 80 -8.60 -18.29 2.56
C SER A 80 -8.33 -17.34 1.39
N HIS A 81 -9.17 -17.39 0.36
CA HIS A 81 -9.16 -16.44 -0.76
C HIS A 81 -9.98 -15.18 -0.49
N SER A 82 -10.48 -14.98 0.73
CA SER A 82 -11.21 -13.77 1.12
C SER A 82 -10.89 -13.43 2.58
N HIS A 83 -9.70 -12.88 2.81
CA HIS A 83 -9.17 -12.59 4.14
C HIS A 83 -8.67 -11.14 4.24
N PRO A 84 -8.91 -10.42 5.35
CA PRO A 84 -8.51 -9.02 5.49
C PRO A 84 -7.00 -8.81 5.73
N ALA A 85 -6.21 -9.89 5.74
CA ALA A 85 -4.81 -9.93 6.15
C ALA A 85 -3.94 -8.84 5.47
N LEU A 86 -4.02 -8.73 4.15
CA LEU A 86 -3.17 -7.84 3.35
C LEU A 86 -3.92 -6.60 2.84
N THR A 87 -5.06 -6.27 3.47
CA THR A 87 -5.89 -5.10 3.11
C THR A 87 -5.31 -3.76 3.54
N SER A 88 -4.28 -3.75 4.40
CA SER A 88 -3.72 -2.53 4.98
C SER A 88 -3.14 -1.56 3.95
N VAL A 89 -2.79 -2.03 2.75
CA VAL A 89 -2.38 -1.15 1.63
C VAL A 89 -3.48 -0.13 1.30
N GLY A 90 -4.75 -0.50 1.46
CA GLY A 90 -5.88 0.40 1.25
C GLY A 90 -5.79 1.65 2.13
N ALA A 91 -5.43 1.52 3.40
CA ALA A 91 -5.28 2.68 4.28
C ALA A 91 -4.24 3.67 3.73
N TRP A 92 -3.09 3.18 3.27
CA TRP A 92 -2.02 3.98 2.67
C TRP A 92 -2.46 4.68 1.37
N LEU A 93 -3.27 4.03 0.53
CA LEU A 93 -3.84 4.67 -0.67
C LEU A 93 -4.65 5.92 -0.29
N TYR A 94 -5.48 5.84 0.74
CA TYR A 94 -6.28 7.00 1.18
C TYR A 94 -5.43 8.05 1.90
N THR A 95 -4.58 7.66 2.83
CA THR A 95 -3.91 8.61 3.73
C THR A 95 -2.71 9.29 3.12
N ASP A 96 -1.92 8.60 2.30
CA ASP A 96 -0.61 9.08 1.85
C ASP A 96 -0.63 9.47 0.38
N LEU A 97 -1.36 8.70 -0.45
CA LEU A 97 -1.47 8.98 -1.89
C LEU A 97 -2.60 9.97 -2.20
N VAL A 98 -3.84 9.67 -1.79
CA VAL A 98 -4.95 10.62 -1.95
C VAL A 98 -4.77 11.83 -1.03
N GLY A 99 -4.27 11.62 0.19
CA GLY A 99 -4.06 12.68 1.18
C GLY A 99 -5.27 12.95 2.08
N LEU A 100 -6.20 11.98 2.17
CA LEU A 100 -7.32 12.01 3.11
C LEU A 100 -6.87 11.50 4.47
N ARG A 101 -6.48 12.41 5.37
CA ARG A 101 -6.09 12.08 6.74
C ARG A 101 -7.11 12.59 7.74
N VAL A 102 -7.37 11.75 8.74
CA VAL A 102 -8.16 12.14 9.91
C VAL A 102 -7.18 12.26 11.06
N ASP A 103 -6.50 13.40 11.16
CA ASP A 103 -5.87 13.78 12.41
C ASP A 103 -6.87 14.57 13.27
N ARG A 104 -6.50 14.86 14.51
CA ARG A 104 -7.44 15.34 15.54
C ARG A 104 -8.07 16.66 15.09
N SER A 105 -9.31 16.62 14.60
CA SER A 105 -10.25 17.75 14.42
C SER A 105 -9.57 19.12 14.20
N PRO A 106 -9.38 19.60 12.96
CA PRO A 106 -10.05 19.21 11.71
C PRO A 106 -9.23 18.20 10.88
N ILE A 107 -9.86 17.62 9.84
CA ILE A 107 -9.21 16.80 8.81
C ILE A 107 -8.15 17.64 8.08
N GLU A 108 -6.86 17.37 8.30
CA GLU A 108 -5.80 17.90 7.44
C GLU A 108 -5.77 17.17 6.09
N LEU A 109 -5.94 17.94 5.01
CA LEU A 109 -5.85 17.45 3.63
C LEU A 109 -4.47 17.77 3.07
N GLY A 110 -3.74 16.76 2.60
CA GLY A 110 -2.43 16.96 1.99
C GLY A 110 -1.75 15.68 1.55
N THR A 111 -1.00 15.74 0.46
CA THR A 111 -0.21 14.62 -0.07
C THR A 111 1.18 14.60 0.57
N MET A 112 1.69 13.42 0.94
CA MET A 112 3.10 13.25 1.33
C MET A 112 4.06 13.17 0.14
N LEU A 113 3.54 13.26 -1.08
CA LEU A 113 4.36 13.33 -2.27
C LEU A 113 5.01 14.71 -2.34
N ASP A 114 6.22 14.81 -1.80
CA ASP A 114 7.14 15.94 -2.04
C ASP A 114 7.60 15.90 -3.51
N GLY A 115 6.69 16.20 -4.44
CA GLY A 115 6.97 16.30 -5.88
C GLY A 115 6.18 15.35 -6.79
N TYR A 116 6.46 15.46 -8.09
CA TYR A 116 5.88 14.64 -9.15
C TYR A 116 6.39 13.19 -9.07
N ASP A 117 5.48 12.23 -8.99
CA ASP A 117 5.77 10.82 -9.29
C ASP A 117 5.07 10.43 -10.60
N PRO A 118 5.79 10.03 -11.66
CA PRO A 118 5.18 9.63 -12.93
C PRO A 118 4.25 8.42 -12.80
N LEU A 119 4.39 7.61 -11.76
CA LEU A 119 3.50 6.48 -11.50
C LEU A 119 2.15 6.90 -10.91
N LEU A 120 2.03 8.14 -10.44
CA LEU A 120 0.80 8.67 -9.86
C LEU A 120 0.56 10.12 -10.33
N PRO A 121 0.14 10.32 -11.59
CA PRO A 121 -0.09 11.66 -12.14
C PRO A 121 -1.35 12.33 -11.60
N PHE A 122 -2.27 11.56 -11.00
CA PHE A 122 -3.47 12.07 -10.35
C PHE A 122 -3.91 11.10 -9.25
N ALA A 123 -4.65 11.62 -8.27
CA ALA A 123 -5.44 10.80 -7.38
C ALA A 123 -6.69 11.55 -6.93
N SER A 124 -7.77 10.80 -6.70
CA SER A 124 -8.97 11.31 -6.06
C SER A 124 -9.53 10.28 -5.09
N GLY A 125 -10.24 10.76 -4.08
CA GLY A 125 -10.92 9.89 -3.13
C GLY A 125 -11.92 10.65 -2.27
N GLU A 126 -12.85 9.90 -1.70
CA GLU A 126 -13.85 10.41 -0.77
C GLU A 126 -14.01 9.47 0.42
N VAL A 127 -14.34 10.03 1.58
CA VAL A 127 -14.71 9.28 2.78
C VAL A 127 -15.95 9.89 3.41
N ARG A 128 -16.92 9.05 3.77
CA ARG A 128 -18.10 9.46 4.53
C ARG A 128 -17.75 9.53 6.01
N THR A 129 -17.85 10.72 6.60
CA THR A 129 -17.60 10.96 8.02
C THR A 129 -18.91 11.37 8.72
N PRO A 130 -18.97 11.36 10.06
CA PRO A 130 -20.11 11.91 10.79
C PRO A 130 -20.40 13.38 10.49
N ALA A 131 -19.40 14.16 10.04
CA ALA A 131 -19.55 15.58 9.70
C ALA A 131 -19.96 15.82 8.23
N GLY A 132 -20.08 14.76 7.43
CA GLY A 132 -20.34 14.83 5.99
C GLY A 132 -19.26 14.13 5.16
N VAL A 133 -19.31 14.32 3.85
CA VAL A 133 -18.33 13.77 2.91
C VAL A 133 -17.08 14.63 2.92
N ALA A 134 -15.91 14.02 3.13
CA ALA A 134 -14.61 14.64 2.88
C ALA A 134 -14.04 14.07 1.58
N SER A 135 -13.58 14.93 0.68
CA SER A 135 -13.07 14.55 -0.63
C SER A 135 -11.78 15.30 -0.96
N VAL A 136 -10.86 14.63 -1.65
CA VAL A 136 -9.65 15.22 -2.20
C VAL A 136 -9.52 14.81 -3.66
N GLU A 137 -9.07 15.74 -4.49
CA GLU A 137 -8.60 15.47 -5.84
C GLU A 137 -7.35 16.32 -6.08
N TRP A 138 -6.35 15.72 -6.70
CA TRP A 138 -5.18 16.44 -7.19
C TRP A 138 -4.67 15.82 -8.49
N ARG A 139 -3.95 16.64 -9.25
CA ARG A 139 -3.24 16.24 -10.47
C ARG A 139 -1.90 16.94 -10.48
N THR A 140 -0.86 16.25 -10.92
CA THR A 140 0.43 16.87 -11.14
C THR A 140 0.46 17.63 -12.48
N HIS A 141 1.13 18.78 -12.49
CA HIS A 141 1.24 19.67 -13.65
C HIS A 141 2.43 19.30 -14.54
#